data_AF-A0A7M7SUF0-F1
#
_entry.id   AF-A0A7M7SUF0-F1
#
_cell.length_a   1.000
_cell.length_b   1.000
_cell.length_c   1.000
_cell.angle_alpha   90.00
_cell.angle_beta   90.00
_cell.angle_gamma   90.00
#
_symmetry.space_group_name_H-M   'P 1'
#
loop_
_entity.id
_entity.type
_entity.pdbx_description
1 polymer ?
#
loop_
_entity_poly.entity_id
_entity_poly.type
_entity_poly.pdbx_seq_one_letter_code
_entity_poly.pdbx_strand_id
1 'polypeptide(L)'
;MVTKPIVALEQLNRSCESRSAIVSGMLEAVKVTRSQMMAWRTDEEFHDLFEKAVSKADELDLDPSIPRKRNPPRRLTGTVAPFHPTSPEQHFRQQYLAFVDAIIVQMDDRYDSSQCNLAAYKVLGDMLISGKAQARF
;
A
#
# COMPACT_ATOMS: atom_id res chain seq x y z
N MET A 1 -2.50 2.62 -17.96
CA MET A 1 -1.47 3.28 -17.14
C MET A 1 -1.40 2.50 -15.85
N VAL A 2 -0.29 1.82 -15.55
CA VAL A 2 -0.15 1.12 -14.27
C VAL A 2 0.22 2.18 -13.23
N THR A 3 -0.51 2.21 -12.12
CA THR A 3 -0.29 3.22 -11.08
C THR A 3 1.05 2.99 -10.38
N LYS A 4 1.75 4.07 -10.01
CA LYS A 4 3.10 3.99 -9.38
C LYS A 4 3.14 2.99 -8.21
N PRO A 5 2.16 2.95 -7.29
CA PRO A 5 2.15 1.98 -6.19
C PRO A 5 2.10 0.52 -6.65
N ILE A 6 1.29 0.20 -7.66
CA ILE A 6 1.17 -1.18 -8.15
C ILE A 6 2.49 -1.65 -8.78
N VAL A 7 3.16 -0.77 -9.54
CA VAL A 7 4.47 -1.10 -10.14
C VAL A 7 5.51 -1.40 -9.06
N ALA A 8 5.57 -0.57 -8.02
CA ALA A 8 6.51 -0.78 -6.91
C ALA A 8 6.22 -2.08 -6.14
N LEU A 9 4.95 -2.43 -5.94
CA LEU A 9 4.56 -3.71 -5.33
C LEU A 9 4.97 -4.91 -6.18
N GLU A 10 4.78 -4.83 -7.49
CA GLU A 10 5.20 -5.88 -8.42
C GLU A 10 6.72 -6.06 -8.40
N GLN A 11 7.47 -4.97 -8.36
CA GLN A 11 8.94 -5.00 -8.23
C GLN A 11 9.39 -5.61 -6.91
N LEU A 12 8.72 -5.25 -5.81
CA LEU A 12 8.96 -5.86 -4.50
C LEU A 12 8.69 -7.37 -4.55
N ASN A 13 7.55 -7.78 -5.12
CA ASN A 13 7.18 -9.20 -5.18
C ASN A 13 8.22 -10.01 -5.96
N ARG A 14 8.63 -9.53 -7.14
CA ARG A 14 9.71 -10.16 -7.92
C ARG A 14 11.03 -10.23 -7.18
N SER A 15 11.35 -9.19 -6.41
CA SER A 15 12.59 -9.16 -5.62
C SER A 15 12.56 -10.18 -4.48
N CYS A 16 11.42 -10.33 -3.82
CA CYS A 16 11.20 -11.31 -2.75
C CYS A 16 11.16 -12.76 -3.26
N GLU A 17 10.66 -12.99 -4.47
CA GLU A 17 10.57 -14.32 -5.10
C GLU A 17 11.86 -14.72 -5.84
N SER A 18 12.85 -13.83 -5.92
CA SER A 18 14.13 -14.14 -6.57
C SER A 18 14.85 -15.29 -5.88
N ARG A 19 15.53 -16.13 -6.66
CA ARG A 19 16.40 -17.21 -6.12
C ARG A 19 17.57 -16.69 -5.28
N SER A 20 17.94 -15.44 -5.48
CA SER A 20 18.97 -14.76 -4.69
C SER A 20 18.42 -14.00 -3.49
N ALA A 21 17.10 -14.05 -3.25
CA ALA A 21 16.48 -13.35 -2.15
C ALA A 21 16.88 -13.99 -0.82
N ILE A 22 17.35 -13.16 0.10
CA ILE A 22 17.65 -13.53 1.48
C ILE A 22 16.76 -12.70 2.41
N VAL A 23 16.45 -13.22 3.58
CA VAL A 23 15.50 -12.60 4.52
C VAL A 23 15.90 -11.17 4.89
N SER A 24 17.19 -10.91 5.14
CA SER A 24 17.67 -9.55 5.42
C SER A 24 17.49 -8.59 4.23
N GLY A 25 17.72 -9.06 3.00
CA GLY A 25 17.48 -8.30 1.78
C GLY A 25 16.00 -8.04 1.51
N MET A 26 15.13 -9.02 1.77
CA MET A 26 13.67 -8.86 1.69
C MET A 26 13.17 -7.78 2.66
N LEU A 27 13.62 -7.84 3.92
CA LEU A 27 13.25 -6.85 4.94
C LEU A 27 13.67 -5.42 4.54
N GLU A 28 14.87 -5.25 3.99
CA GLU A 28 15.33 -3.94 3.51
C GLU A 28 14.53 -3.48 2.28
N ALA A 29 14.24 -4.37 1.33
CA ALA A 29 13.41 -4.06 0.16
C ALA A 29 12.00 -3.61 0.57
N VAL A 30 11.38 -4.29 1.55
CA VAL A 30 10.09 -3.89 2.11
C VAL A 30 10.17 -2.53 2.75
N LYS A 31 11.21 -2.26 3.56
CA LYS A 31 11.42 -0.96 4.21
C LYS A 31 11.55 0.18 3.19
N VAL A 32 12.34 0.00 2.14
CA VAL A 32 12.49 0.99 1.05
C VAL A 32 11.15 1.22 0.34
N THR A 33 10.46 0.14 -0.03
CA THR A 33 9.15 0.24 -0.72
C THR A 33 8.12 0.94 0.17
N ARG A 34 8.09 0.63 1.47
CA ARG A 34 7.22 1.30 2.45
C ARG A 34 7.50 2.79 2.54
N SER A 35 8.76 3.19 2.63
CA SER A 35 9.13 4.61 2.63
C SER A 35 8.65 5.32 1.35
N GLN A 36 8.72 4.63 0.21
CA GLN A 36 8.18 5.15 -1.05
C GLN A 36 6.65 5.27 -1.03
N MET A 37 5.93 4.29 -0.48
CA MET A 37 4.46 4.37 -0.32
C MET A 37 4.05 5.54 0.57
N MET A 38 4.79 5.77 1.67
CA MET A 38 4.56 6.93 2.54
C MET A 38 4.78 8.26 1.81
N ALA A 39 5.80 8.35 0.95
CA ALA A 39 6.06 9.54 0.15
C ALA A 39 4.94 9.81 -0.88
N TRP A 40 4.27 8.76 -1.36
CA TRP A 40 3.12 8.89 -2.28
C TRP A 40 1.78 9.10 -1.59
N ARG A 41 1.75 9.08 -0.26
CA ARG A 41 0.55 9.32 0.56
C ARG A 41 0.27 10.82 0.69
N THR A 42 0.25 11.55 -0.41
CA THR A 42 -0.01 12.99 -0.45
C THR A 42 -1.14 13.33 -1.41
N ASP A 43 -1.72 14.51 -1.22
CA ASP A 43 -2.83 14.98 -2.04
C ASP A 43 -2.36 15.36 -3.45
N GLU A 44 -1.11 15.84 -3.58
CA GLU A 44 -0.52 16.21 -4.87
C GLU A 44 -0.31 14.97 -5.76
N GLU A 45 0.23 13.88 -5.21
CA GLU A 45 0.44 12.63 -5.96
C GLU A 45 -0.88 11.99 -6.38
N PHE A 46 -1.92 12.12 -5.55
CA PHE A 46 -3.27 11.73 -5.92
C PHE A 46 -3.81 12.61 -7.06
N HIS A 47 -3.72 13.94 -6.92
CA HIS A 47 -4.26 14.88 -7.90
C HIS A 47 -3.62 14.68 -9.28
N ASP A 48 -2.30 14.51 -9.34
CA ASP A 48 -1.56 14.19 -10.57
C ASP A 48 -2.04 12.89 -11.24
N LEU A 49 -2.40 11.88 -10.43
CA LEU A 49 -2.95 10.61 -10.94
C LEU A 49 -4.39 10.80 -11.42
N PHE A 50 -5.19 11.57 -10.68
CA PHE A 50 -6.59 11.84 -10.98
C PHE A 50 -6.72 12.61 -12.30
N GLU A 51 -5.95 13.68 -12.50
CA GLU A 51 -5.94 14.47 -13.73
C GLU A 51 -5.61 13.61 -14.97
N LYS A 52 -4.65 12.69 -14.85
CA LYS A 52 -4.32 11.74 -15.93
C LYS A 52 -5.44 10.74 -16.20
N ALA A 53 -6.16 10.33 -15.15
CA ALA A 53 -7.31 9.45 -15.29
C ALA A 53 -8.50 10.18 -15.93
N VAL A 54 -8.76 11.43 -15.55
CA VAL A 54 -9.79 12.29 -16.14
C VAL A 54 -9.49 12.57 -17.60
N SER A 55 -8.27 13.01 -17.92
CA SER A 55 -7.84 13.24 -19.32
C SER A 55 -8.09 12.02 -20.20
N LYS A 56 -7.82 10.81 -19.66
CA LYS A 56 -8.05 9.56 -20.38
C LYS A 56 -9.53 9.16 -20.45
N ALA A 57 -10.32 9.53 -19.44
CA ALA A 57 -11.76 9.32 -19.44
C ALA A 57 -12.42 10.22 -20.50
N ASP A 58 -11.97 11.48 -20.61
CA ASP A 58 -12.41 12.44 -21.63
C ASP A 58 -12.07 11.94 -23.05
N GLU A 59 -10.87 11.39 -23.27
CA GLU A 59 -10.49 10.74 -24.54
C GLU A 59 -11.42 9.59 -24.94
N LEU A 60 -12.04 8.93 -23.94
CA LEU A 60 -12.91 7.77 -24.11
C LEU A 60 -14.40 8.11 -23.99
N ASP A 61 -14.74 9.39 -23.83
CA ASP A 61 -16.11 9.88 -23.59
C ASP A 61 -16.78 9.19 -22.38
N LEU A 62 -16.01 9.07 -21.29
CA LEU A 62 -16.44 8.45 -20.03
C LEU A 62 -16.52 9.48 -18.91
N ASP A 63 -17.67 9.56 -18.24
CA ASP A 63 -17.83 10.42 -17.08
C ASP A 63 -17.41 9.73 -15.76
N PRO A 64 -16.57 10.37 -14.92
CA PRO A 64 -16.26 9.86 -13.60
C PRO A 64 -17.51 9.95 -12.69
N SER A 65 -18.07 8.79 -12.33
CA SER A 65 -19.31 8.71 -11.53
C SER A 65 -19.05 8.49 -10.04
N ILE A 66 -19.88 9.13 -9.20
CA ILE A 66 -19.92 8.88 -7.75
C ILE A 66 -20.94 7.77 -7.47
N PRO A 67 -20.63 6.78 -6.60
CA PRO A 67 -21.60 5.77 -6.20
C PRO A 67 -22.87 6.41 -5.62
N ARG A 68 -24.03 5.85 -5.98
CA ARG A 68 -25.32 6.37 -5.50
C ARG A 68 -25.38 6.37 -3.97
N LYS A 69 -25.76 7.51 -3.39
CA LYS A 69 -26.00 7.64 -1.94
C LYS A 69 -27.02 6.61 -1.48
N ARG A 70 -26.60 5.70 -0.60
CA ARG A 70 -27.49 4.77 0.10
C ARG A 70 -27.99 5.45 1.38
N ASN A 71 -29.31 5.49 1.57
CA ASN A 71 -29.89 5.94 2.84
C ASN A 71 -29.99 4.76 3.81
N PRO A 72 -29.29 4.80 4.96
CA PRO A 72 -29.43 3.75 5.96
C PRO A 72 -30.82 3.79 6.63
N PRO A 73 -31.32 2.67 7.17
CA PRO A 73 -32.58 2.64 7.89
C PRO A 73 -32.58 3.58 9.10
N ARG A 74 -33.68 4.31 9.33
CA ARG A 74 -33.79 5.35 10.39
C ARG A 74 -33.47 4.85 11.81
N ARG A 75 -33.66 3.54 12.06
CA ARG A 75 -33.36 2.89 13.34
C ARG A 75 -31.86 2.79 13.64
N LEU A 76 -31.02 2.88 12.61
CA LEU A 76 -29.56 2.74 12.68
C LEU A 76 -28.82 4.07 12.49
N THR A 77 -29.54 5.18 12.38
CA THR A 77 -28.98 6.53 12.13
C THR A 77 -29.23 7.45 13.31
N GLY A 78 -28.18 8.12 13.79
CA GLY A 78 -28.30 9.20 14.78
C GLY A 78 -28.80 10.52 14.18
N THR A 79 -28.67 11.61 14.93
CA THR A 79 -29.06 12.97 14.49
C THR A 79 -28.12 13.58 13.44
N VAL A 80 -26.94 12.99 13.22
CA VAL A 80 -25.91 13.52 12.32
C VAL A 80 -26.06 12.91 10.91
N ALA A 81 -25.99 13.76 9.89
CA ALA A 81 -26.03 13.32 8.50
C ALA A 81 -24.78 12.48 8.14
N PRO A 82 -24.92 11.34 7.45
CA PRO A 82 -23.79 10.54 7.02
C PRO A 82 -22.98 11.29 5.96
N PHE A 83 -21.65 11.22 6.07
CA PHE A 83 -20.75 11.76 5.07
C PHE A 83 -20.97 11.08 3.71
N HIS A 84 -21.05 11.89 2.65
CA HIS A 84 -21.11 11.42 1.27
C HIS A 84 -20.23 12.33 0.42
N PRO A 85 -19.36 11.79 -0.45
CA PRO A 85 -18.53 12.60 -1.33
C PRO A 85 -19.39 13.48 -2.23
N THR A 86 -19.01 14.75 -2.37
CA THR A 86 -19.72 15.71 -3.23
C THR A 86 -19.11 15.79 -4.63
N SER A 87 -17.86 15.36 -4.80
CA SER A 87 -17.17 15.28 -6.09
C SER A 87 -16.56 13.89 -6.34
N PRO A 88 -16.38 13.48 -7.62
CA PRO A 88 -15.66 12.26 -7.96
C PRO A 88 -14.23 12.28 -7.44
N GLU A 89 -13.55 13.42 -7.52
CA GLU A 89 -12.20 13.60 -6.99
C GLU A 89 -12.14 13.30 -5.49
N GLN A 90 -13.08 13.82 -4.70
CA GLN A 90 -13.14 13.54 -3.27
C GLN A 90 -13.39 12.06 -2.98
N HIS A 91 -14.22 11.40 -3.80
CA HIS A 91 -14.49 9.97 -3.68
C HIS A 91 -13.23 9.13 -3.95
N PHE A 92 -12.55 9.38 -5.06
CA PHE A 92 -11.36 8.63 -5.45
C PHE A 92 -10.15 8.96 -4.58
N ARG A 93 -10.06 10.17 -4.03
CA ARG A 93 -9.04 10.53 -3.03
C ARG A 93 -9.11 9.62 -1.82
N GLN A 94 -10.32 9.41 -1.28
CA GLN A 94 -10.52 8.53 -0.13
C GLN A 94 -10.10 7.09 -0.44
N GLN A 95 -10.44 6.59 -1.64
CA GLN A 95 -10.04 5.25 -2.07
C GLN A 95 -8.52 5.13 -2.24
N TYR A 96 -7.88 6.13 -2.84
CA TYR A 96 -6.43 6.16 -3.05
C TYR A 96 -5.68 6.13 -1.71
N LEU A 97 -6.05 7.01 -0.77
CA LEU A 97 -5.42 7.03 0.55
C LEU A 97 -5.68 5.73 1.31
N ALA A 98 -6.89 5.20 1.28
CA ALA A 98 -7.21 3.91 1.90
C ALA A 98 -6.39 2.75 1.29
N PHE A 99 -6.16 2.78 -0.03
CA PHE A 99 -5.33 1.81 -0.72
C PHE A 99 -3.86 1.88 -0.29
N VAL A 100 -3.27 3.09 -0.26
CA VAL A 100 -1.89 3.29 0.20
C VAL A 100 -1.74 2.93 1.68
N ASP A 101 -2.70 3.32 2.51
CA ASP A 101 -2.71 3.00 3.94
C ASP A 101 -2.80 1.49 4.18
N ALA A 102 -3.67 0.80 3.42
CA ALA A 102 -3.76 -0.66 3.50
C ALA A 102 -2.43 -1.34 3.13
N ILE A 103 -1.73 -0.84 2.10
CA ILE A 103 -0.41 -1.37 1.71
C ILE A 103 0.59 -1.21 2.86
N ILE A 104 0.69 -0.01 3.43
CA ILE A 104 1.65 0.29 4.51
C ILE A 104 1.38 -0.60 5.72
N VAL A 105 0.11 -0.70 6.14
CA VAL A 105 -0.29 -1.54 7.28
C VAL A 105 0.03 -3.01 7.01
N GLN A 106 -0.25 -3.51 5.80
CA GLN A 106 0.02 -4.91 5.46
C GLN A 106 1.51 -5.22 5.35
N MET A 107 2.34 -4.26 4.91
CA MET A 107 3.80 -4.41 4.93
C MET A 107 4.32 -4.52 6.37
N ASP A 108 3.84 -3.65 7.26
CA ASP A 108 4.24 -3.66 8.66
C ASP A 108 3.80 -4.96 9.34
N ASP A 109 2.55 -5.40 9.14
CA ASP A 109 2.03 -6.62 9.74
C ASP A 109 2.73 -7.89 9.25
N ARG A 110 3.07 -7.98 7.96
CA ARG A 110 3.67 -9.21 7.38
C ARG A 110 5.18 -9.32 7.58
N TYR A 111 5.87 -8.19 7.64
CA TYR A 111 7.34 -8.14 7.67
C TYR A 111 7.88 -7.56 8.97
N ASP A 112 7.07 -7.54 10.03
CA ASP A 112 7.53 -7.13 11.34
C ASP A 112 8.66 -8.06 11.82
N SER A 113 9.84 -7.49 11.94
CA SER A 113 11.04 -8.16 12.45
C SER A 113 10.90 -8.64 13.90
N SER A 114 9.89 -8.17 14.63
CA SER A 114 9.57 -8.66 15.98
C SER A 114 8.90 -10.04 15.98
N GLN A 115 8.34 -10.48 14.85
CA GLN A 115 7.73 -11.81 14.75
C GLN A 115 8.81 -12.89 14.87
N CYS A 116 8.63 -13.76 15.87
CA CYS A 116 9.59 -14.79 16.30
C CYS A 116 10.15 -15.62 15.14
N ASN A 117 9.29 -16.00 14.18
CA ASN A 117 9.69 -16.83 13.04
C ASN A 117 10.62 -16.09 12.07
N LEU A 118 10.28 -14.86 11.69
CA LEU A 118 11.06 -14.08 10.72
C LEU A 118 12.39 -13.62 11.31
N ALA A 119 12.40 -13.28 12.60
CA ALA A 119 13.61 -12.95 13.36
C ALA A 119 14.61 -14.12 13.37
N ALA A 120 14.12 -15.34 13.63
CA ALA A 120 14.97 -16.54 13.64
C ALA A 120 15.58 -16.83 12.25
N TYR A 121 14.80 -16.72 11.17
CA TYR A 121 15.31 -16.90 9.82
C TYR A 121 16.32 -15.82 9.40
N LYS A 122 16.13 -14.58 9.86
CA LYS A 122 17.10 -13.51 9.65
C LYS A 122 18.43 -13.83 10.32
N VAL A 123 18.42 -14.21 11.60
CA VAL A 123 19.64 -14.60 12.35
C VAL A 123 20.35 -15.77 11.68
N LEU A 124 19.60 -16.80 11.28
CA LEU A 124 20.14 -17.96 10.58
C LEU A 124 20.79 -17.55 9.24
N GLY A 125 20.11 -16.73 8.45
CA GLY A 125 20.61 -16.23 7.17
C GLY A 125 21.90 -15.42 7.34
N ASP A 126 21.90 -14.50 8.29
CA ASP A 126 23.07 -13.66 8.58
C ASP A 126 24.26 -14.50 9.10
N MET A 127 24.00 -15.55 9.89
CA MET A 127 25.02 -16.51 10.33
C MET A 127 25.62 -17.30 9.15
N LEU A 128 24.77 -17.82 8.26
CA LEU A 128 25.22 -18.59 7.09
C LEU A 128 26.06 -17.74 6.13
N ILE A 129 25.71 -16.46 5.96
CA ILE A 129 26.44 -15.53 5.10
C ILE A 129 27.75 -15.07 5.75
N SER A 130 27.73 -14.74 7.04
CA SER A 130 28.91 -14.23 7.74
C SER A 130 29.92 -15.31 8.16
N GLY A 131 29.50 -16.58 8.18
CA GLY A 131 30.31 -17.72 8.65
C GLY A 131 30.62 -17.66 10.15
N LYS A 132 29.99 -16.76 10.90
CA LYS A 132 30.21 -16.56 12.34
C LYS A 132 28.98 -17.03 13.10
N ALA A 133 29.14 -18.04 13.94
CA ALA A 133 28.09 -18.44 14.87
C ALA A 133 27.86 -17.32 15.88
N GLN A 134 26.64 -16.76 15.92
CA GLN A 134 26.25 -15.90 17.03
C GLN A 134 26.09 -16.79 18.28
N ALA A 135 27.12 -16.77 19.13
CA ALA A 135 27.04 -17.37 20.44
C ALA A 135 26.08 -16.55 21.31
N ARG A 136 24.83 -16.99 21.42
CA ARG A 136 23.99 -16.96 22.64
C ARG A 136 22.56 -17.40 22.32
N PHE A 137 22.17 -18.52 22.94
CA PHE A 137 20.79 -18.90 23.21
C PHE A 137 20.29 -18.15 24.45
#